data_AF-A0A963UFD3-F1
#
_entry.id   AF-A0A963UFD3-F1
#
_cell.length_a   1.000
_cell.length_b   1.000
_cell.length_c   1.000
_cell.angle_alpha   90.00
_cell.angle_beta   90.00
_cell.angle_gamma   90.00
#
_symmetry.space_group_name_H-M   'P 1'
#
loop_
_entity.id
_entity.type
_entity.pdbx_description
1 polymer ?
#
loop_
_entity_poly.entity_id
_entity_poly.type
_entity_poly.pdbx_seq_one_letter_code
_entity_poly.pdbx_strand_id
1 'polypeptide(L)'
;MVHEAMVLEYSGRHLAMIEMAASLKLLLYMALIGCVFVPWGIAPADAGISGLALGAALFFIKLAVGGTMLAVFETSIAKMRVFRVPDFLGAALMLGLLGTLLLFVSRSL
;
A
#
# COMPACT_ATOMS: atom_id res chain seq x y z
N MET A 1 15.55 -5.26 11.79
CA MET A 1 16.87 -5.57 12.38
C MET A 1 17.85 -5.98 11.30
N VAL A 2 17.57 -6.96 10.42
CA VAL A 2 18.44 -7.14 9.23
C VAL A 2 18.36 -5.96 8.26
N HIS A 3 17.17 -5.34 8.09
CA HIS A 3 17.01 -4.21 7.17
C HIS A 3 17.69 -2.92 7.65
N GLU A 4 17.75 -2.69 8.97
CA GLU A 4 18.50 -1.56 9.54
C GLU A 4 20.00 -1.74 9.31
N ALA A 5 20.52 -2.97 9.42
CA ALA A 5 21.94 -3.26 9.17
C ALA A 5 22.41 -2.87 7.76
N MET A 6 21.51 -2.93 6.75
CA MET A 6 21.82 -2.51 5.38
C MET A 6 22.05 -0.99 5.25
N VAL A 7 21.53 -0.19 6.18
CA VAL A 7 21.55 1.28 6.10
C VAL A 7 22.57 1.91 7.05
N LEU A 8 23.10 1.15 8.02
CA LEU A 8 24.03 1.65 9.05
C LEU A 8 25.35 2.22 8.49
N GLU A 9 25.73 1.88 7.26
CA GLU A 9 26.96 2.39 6.62
C GLU A 9 26.82 3.82 6.08
N TYR A 10 25.58 4.32 5.94
CA TYR A 10 25.30 5.64 5.35
C TYR A 10 25.05 6.70 6.43
N SER A 11 25.47 7.93 6.16
CA SER A 11 25.26 9.07 7.06
C SER A 11 24.77 10.33 6.34
N GLY A 12 24.10 11.21 7.09
CA GLY A 12 23.67 12.54 6.65
C GLY A 12 22.79 12.52 5.40
N ARG A 13 23.27 13.14 4.32
CA ARG A 13 22.51 13.32 3.07
C ARG A 13 22.12 12.01 2.40
N HIS A 14 23.01 11.01 2.39
CA HIS A 14 22.73 9.74 1.72
C HIS A 14 21.67 8.94 2.48
N LEU A 15 21.71 8.97 3.81
CA LEU A 15 20.68 8.39 4.65
C LEU A 15 19.31 9.04 4.39
N ALA A 16 19.26 10.37 4.37
CA ALA A 16 18.02 11.11 4.10
C ALA A 16 17.39 10.76 2.74
N MET A 17 18.21 10.61 1.69
CA MET A 17 17.72 10.20 0.37
C MET A 17 17.13 8.77 0.38
N ILE A 18 17.74 7.85 1.12
CA ILE A 18 17.26 6.46 1.24
C ILE A 18 15.93 6.42 2.00
N GLU A 19 15.82 7.14 3.12
CA GLU A 19 14.57 7.23 3.90
C GLU A 19 13.46 7.94 3.12
N MET A 20 13.80 8.98 2.36
CA MET A 20 12.84 9.64 1.47
C MET A 20 12.37 8.68 0.36
N ALA A 21 13.26 7.88 -0.23
CA ALA A 21 12.87 6.89 -1.22
C ALA A 21 11.98 5.78 -0.63
N ALA A 22 12.25 5.35 0.60
CA ALA A 22 11.43 4.37 1.30
C ALA A 22 10.02 4.91 1.63
N SER A 23 9.93 6.14 2.13
CA SER A 23 8.63 6.79 2.41
C SER A 23 7.83 7.06 1.13
N LEU A 24 8.47 7.48 0.04
CA LEU A 24 7.82 7.63 -1.28
C LEU A 24 7.28 6.30 -1.81
N LYS A 25 8.03 5.21 -1.65
CA LYS A 25 7.58 3.87 -2.05
C LYS A 25 6.37 3.41 -1.24
N LEU A 26 6.38 3.64 0.08
CA LEU A 26 5.23 3.35 0.95
C LEU A 26 3.99 4.15 0.51
N LEU A 27 4.17 5.46 0.30
CA LEU A 27 3.10 6.35 -0.15
C LEU A 27 2.53 5.87 -1.50
N LEU A 28 3.38 5.50 -2.44
CA LEU A 28 2.97 4.99 -3.75
C LEU A 28 2.11 3.73 -3.62
N TYR A 29 2.56 2.72 -2.85
CA TYR A 29 1.81 1.48 -2.69
C TYR A 29 0.47 1.71 -1.98
N MET A 30 0.44 2.55 -0.94
CA MET A 30 -0.80 2.89 -0.25
C MET A 30 -1.78 3.66 -1.14
N ALA A 31 -1.28 4.61 -1.91
CA ALA A 31 -2.09 5.35 -2.87
C ALA A 31 -2.65 4.43 -3.96
N LEU A 32 -1.84 3.51 -4.50
CA LEU A 32 -2.27 2.57 -5.53
C LEU A 32 -3.38 1.65 -5.00
N ILE A 33 -3.18 1.02 -3.84
CA ILE A 33 -4.18 0.15 -3.22
C ILE A 33 -5.46 0.92 -2.95
N GLY A 34 -5.35 2.11 -2.34
CA GLY A 34 -6.50 2.94 -2.00
C GLY A 34 -7.30 3.41 -3.23
N CYS A 35 -6.63 3.79 -4.31
CA CYS A 35 -7.29 4.25 -5.53
C CYS A 35 -7.91 3.12 -6.35
N VAL A 36 -7.27 1.95 -6.41
CA VAL A 36 -7.74 0.81 -7.21
C VAL A 36 -8.89 0.08 -6.52
N PHE A 37 -8.76 -0.25 -5.24
CA PHE A 37 -9.76 -1.05 -4.53
C PHE A 37 -10.91 -0.21 -3.95
N VAL A 38 -10.68 1.09 -3.70
CA VAL A 38 -11.70 1.99 -3.13
C VAL A 38 -11.74 3.29 -3.95
N PRO A 39 -12.29 3.28 -5.18
CA PRO A 39 -12.26 4.41 -6.11
C PRO A 39 -13.27 5.54 -5.76
N TRP A 40 -13.45 5.85 -4.47
CA TRP A 40 -14.36 6.92 -4.01
C TRP A 40 -13.68 8.28 -4.03
N GLY A 41 -14.41 9.33 -4.42
CA GLY A 41 -13.90 10.70 -4.39
C GLY A 41 -12.92 11.03 -5.51
N ILE A 42 -12.92 10.28 -6.62
CA ILE A 42 -12.18 10.65 -7.83
C ILE A 42 -12.93 11.82 -8.48
N ALA A 43 -12.34 13.01 -8.44
CA ALA A 43 -12.92 14.19 -9.05
C ALA A 43 -12.91 14.07 -10.58
N PRO A 44 -14.06 14.17 -11.27
CA PRO A 44 -14.09 14.26 -12.74
C PRO A 44 -13.44 15.56 -13.22
N ALA A 45 -13.08 15.63 -14.51
CA ALA A 45 -12.42 16.79 -15.10
C ALA A 45 -13.19 18.11 -14.91
N ASP A 46 -14.53 18.03 -14.83
CA ASP A 46 -15.42 19.19 -14.69
C ASP A 46 -15.77 19.54 -13.23
N ALA A 47 -15.14 18.91 -12.25
CA ALA A 47 -15.56 18.99 -10.83
C ALA A 47 -15.33 20.35 -10.15
N GLY A 48 -14.67 21.30 -10.83
CA GLY A 48 -14.30 22.59 -10.27
C GLY A 48 -13.35 22.49 -9.07
N ILE A 49 -13.04 23.63 -8.45
CA ILE A 49 -12.09 23.73 -7.32
C ILE A 49 -12.62 22.98 -6.08
N SER A 50 -13.92 23.04 -5.83
CA SER A 50 -14.55 22.38 -4.67
C SER A 50 -14.49 20.84 -4.78
N GLY A 51 -14.72 20.29 -5.97
CA GLY A 51 -14.59 18.85 -6.21
C GLY A 51 -13.14 18.36 -6.06
N LEU A 52 -12.17 19.15 -6.51
CA LEU A 52 -10.75 18.84 -6.35
C LEU A 52 -10.33 18.85 -4.87
N ALA A 53 -10.81 19.83 -4.09
CA ALA A 53 -10.54 19.93 -2.65
C ALA A 53 -11.13 18.73 -1.88
N LEU A 54 -12.36 18.32 -2.20
CA LEU A 54 -12.99 17.13 -1.61
C LEU A 54 -12.24 15.86 -1.99
N GLY A 55 -11.83 15.71 -3.25
CA GLY A 55 -11.03 14.56 -3.70
C GLY A 55 -9.70 14.47 -2.96
N ALA A 56 -8.99 15.59 -2.79
CA ALA A 56 -7.76 15.66 -2.01
C ALA A 56 -8.00 15.28 -0.54
N ALA A 57 -9.05 15.82 0.10
CA ALA A 57 -9.39 15.50 1.49
C ALA A 57 -9.68 14.00 1.68
N LEU A 58 -10.49 13.41 0.78
CA LEU A 58 -10.79 11.98 0.82
C LEU A 58 -9.54 11.12 0.59
N PHE A 59 -8.63 11.56 -0.28
CA PHE A 59 -7.35 10.88 -0.48
C PHE A 59 -6.49 10.87 0.80
N PHE A 60 -6.36 12.01 1.49
CA PHE A 60 -5.65 12.07 2.77
C PHE A 60 -6.28 11.18 3.84
N ILE A 61 -7.62 11.13 3.91
CA ILE A 61 -8.33 10.24 4.83
C ILE A 61 -7.99 8.77 4.53
N LYS A 62 -7.98 8.35 3.26
CA LYS A 62 -7.61 6.98 2.88
C LYS A 62 -6.19 6.64 3.30
N LEU A 63 -5.24 7.56 3.07
CA LEU A 63 -3.85 7.35 3.49
C LEU A 63 -3.73 7.26 5.02
N ALA A 64 -4.45 8.10 5.77
CA ALA A 64 -4.46 8.06 7.22
C ALA A 64 -5.02 6.73 7.75
N VAL A 65 -6.20 6.32 7.28
CA VAL A 65 -6.84 5.05 7.67
C VAL A 65 -5.95 3.87 7.33
N GLY A 66 -5.43 3.82 6.10
CA GLY A 66 -4.56 2.75 5.66
C GLY A 66 -3.24 2.70 6.45
N GLY A 67 -2.65 3.87 6.75
CA GLY A 67 -1.44 3.97 7.56
C GLY A 67 -1.68 3.51 9.01
N THR A 68 -2.82 3.87 9.61
CA THR A 68 -3.20 3.38 10.93
C THR A 68 -3.41 1.87 10.94
N MET A 69 -4.09 1.30 9.93
CA MET A 69 -4.24 -0.16 9.79
C MET A 69 -2.89 -0.86 9.67
N LEU A 70 -1.97 -0.31 8.87
CA LEU A 70 -0.62 -0.86 8.73
C LEU A 70 0.13 -0.83 10.06
N ALA A 71 0.07 0.29 10.79
CA ALA A 71 0.70 0.41 12.11
C ALA A 71 0.12 -0.58 13.14
N VAL A 72 -1.20 -0.79 13.14
CA VAL A 72 -1.86 -1.80 13.99
C VAL A 72 -1.39 -3.21 13.62
N PHE A 73 -1.28 -3.51 12.33
CA PHE A 73 -0.83 -4.81 11.85
C PHE A 73 0.64 -5.09 12.23
N GLU A 74 1.52 -4.11 12.07
CA GLU A 74 2.94 -4.22 12.46
C GLU A 74 3.14 -4.37 13.96
N THR A 75 2.29 -3.74 14.77
CA THR A 75 2.36 -3.86 16.24
C THR A 75 1.71 -5.14 16.77
N SER A 76 0.72 -5.70 16.07
CA SER A 76 0.00 -6.90 16.50
C SER A 76 0.71 -8.21 16.15
N ILE A 77 1.54 -8.22 15.10
CA ILE A 77 2.14 -9.45 14.58
C ILE A 77 3.64 -9.48 14.86
N ALA A 78 4.10 -10.57 15.48
CA ALA A 78 5.52 -10.81 15.69
C ALA A 78 6.26 -10.97 14.34
N LYS A 79 7.50 -10.47 14.25
CA LYS A 79 8.32 -10.60 13.04
C LYS A 79 8.43 -12.06 12.61
N MET A 80 7.95 -12.33 11.40
CA MET A 80 8.03 -13.65 10.79
C MET A 80 9.48 -13.99 10.41
N ARG A 81 9.81 -15.29 10.45
CA ARG A 81 11.09 -15.79 9.94
C ARG A 81 11.10 -15.68 8.40
N VAL A 82 12.20 -15.19 7.84
CA VAL A 82 12.36 -14.92 6.39
C VAL A 82 12.02 -16.13 5.52
N PHE A 83 12.35 -17.34 5.98
CA PHE A 83 12.07 -18.58 5.25
C PHE A 83 10.57 -18.90 5.09
N ARG A 84 9.68 -18.29 5.87
CA ARG A 84 8.22 -18.47 5.75
C ARG A 84 7.58 -17.47 4.79
N VAL A 85 8.31 -16.43 4.38
CA VAL A 85 7.80 -15.39 3.46
C VAL A 85 7.36 -15.97 2.10
N PRO A 86 8.09 -16.90 1.47
CA PRO A 86 7.67 -17.50 0.20
C PRO A 86 6.33 -18.24 0.31
N ASP A 87 6.07 -18.94 1.42
CA ASP A 87 4.83 -19.70 1.61
C ASP A 87 3.60 -18.78 1.63
N PHE A 88 3.68 -17.65 2.35
CA PHE A 88 2.62 -16.65 2.38
C PHE A 88 2.43 -15.96 1.03
N LEU A 89 3.53 -15.68 0.31
CA LEU A 89 3.45 -15.09 -1.02
C LEU A 89 2.80 -16.04 -2.03
N GLY A 90 3.12 -17.33 -1.96
CA GLY A 90 2.48 -18.37 -2.76
C GLY A 90 0.98 -18.45 -2.48
N ALA A 91 0.58 -18.47 -1.21
CA ALA A 91 -0.84 -18.46 -0.83
C ALA A 91 -1.57 -17.20 -1.32
N ALA A 92 -0.96 -16.02 -1.20
CA ALA A 92 -1.53 -14.76 -1.69
C ALA A 92 -1.74 -14.77 -3.23
N LEU A 93 -0.77 -15.32 -3.97
CA LEU A 93 -0.87 -15.46 -5.42
C LEU A 93 -1.98 -16.44 -5.83
N MET A 94 -2.11 -17.57 -5.11
CA MET A 94 -3.19 -18.53 -5.35
C MET A 94 -4.57 -17.93 -5.08
N LEU A 95 -4.72 -17.14 -4.00
CA LEU A 95 -5.96 -16.42 -3.71
C LEU A 95 -6.28 -15.37 -4.78
N GLY A 96 -5.27 -14.65 -5.27
CA GLY A 96 -5.44 -13.69 -6.36
C GLY A 96 -5.94 -14.36 -7.65
N LEU A 97 -5.33 -15.49 -8.03
CA LEU A 97 -5.73 -16.25 -9.21
C LEU A 97 -7.12 -16.90 -9.05
N LEU A 98 -7.44 -17.38 -7.84
CA LEU A 98 -8.79 -17.87 -7.55
C LEU A 98 -9.83 -16.76 -7.73
N GLY A 99 -9.56 -15.56 -7.23
CA GLY A 99 -10.44 -14.40 -7.39
C GLY A 99 -10.67 -14.03 -8.86
N THR A 100 -9.64 -14.06 -9.70
CA THR A 100 -9.79 -13.77 -11.14
C THR A 100 -10.60 -14.85 -11.85
N LEU A 101 -10.39 -16.13 -11.51
CA LEU A 101 -11.18 -17.25 -12.05
C LEU A 101 -12.66 -17.13 -11.67
N LEU A 102 -12.96 -16.84 -10.40
CA LEU A 102 -14.34 -16.66 -9.94
C LEU A 102 -15.03 -15.49 -10.64
N LEU A 103 -14.33 -14.37 -10.83
CA LEU A 103 -14.87 -13.22 -11.57
C LEU A 103 -15.16 -13.58 -13.03
N PHE A 104 -14.28 -14.35 -13.67
CA PHE A 104 -14.46 -14.79 -15.06
C PHE A 104 -15.66 -15.74 -15.20
N VAL A 105 -15.75 -16.75 -14.34
CA VAL A 105 -16.86 -17.73 -14.35
C VAL A 105 -18.19 -17.04 -14.07
N SER A 106 -18.25 -16.16 -13.07
CA SER A 106 -19.48 -15.44 -12.71
C SER A 106 -20.02 -14.51 -13.80
N ARG A 107 -19.17 -14.04 -14.72
CA ARG A 107 -19.57 -13.18 -15.85
C ARG A 107 -19.90 -13.96 -17.13
N SER A 108 -19.62 -15.26 -17.15
CA SER A 108 -19.84 -16.13 -18.31
C SER A 108 -21.22 -16.78 -18.36
N LEU A 109 -22.05 -16.54 -17.33
CA LEU A 109 -23.50 -16.84 -17.28
C LEU A 109 -24.29 -15.55 -17.49
#